data_AF-A0A1G8R2C0-F1
#
_entry.id   AF-A0A1G8R2C0-F1
#
_cell.length_a   1.000
_cell.length_b   1.000
_cell.length_c   1.000
_cell.angle_alpha   90.00
_cell.angle_beta   90.00
_cell.angle_gamma   90.00
#
_symmetry.space_group_name_H-M   'P 1'
#
loop_
_entity.id
_entity.type
_entity.pdbx_description
1 polymer ?
#
loop_
_entity_poly.entity_id
_entity_poly.type
_entity_poly.pdbx_seq_one_letter_code
_entity_poly.pdbx_strand_id
1 'polypeptide(L)'
;MADREHQELQKERAHFEETKTYIREVLEKSLKDQQGYQRNIKHALVELDHLDSSLSYVNTLSNAQLLDMTTKEFRNLLNIQDNPYFSRIDFTPKDTEQTEQLYIGKTSLSRKDTHEPVIVDWRSPIANLYYEGSLGEASYEAEGQTHEGELSLKRQYVVEDGELEEIRDIDITARDQMLQAALTTNAEKRLKDIVSTIQSEQNRIIRAEMNKPLIVQGVAGSGKTTIAMHRIAYFIYTYAETFNPS
;
A
#
# COMPACT_ATOMS: atom_id res chain seq x y z
N MET A 1 -27.06 -1.71 -18.24
CA MET A 1 -25.71 -2.13 -17.81
C MET A 1 -24.69 -1.03 -18.10
N ALA A 2 -24.50 -0.62 -19.37
CA ALA A 2 -23.55 0.45 -19.74
C ALA A 2 -23.69 1.77 -18.95
N ASP A 3 -24.92 2.22 -18.68
CA ASP A 3 -25.14 3.48 -17.95
C ASP A 3 -24.76 3.39 -16.46
N ARG A 4 -24.86 2.19 -15.87
CA ARG A 4 -24.47 1.92 -14.47
C ARG A 4 -22.95 1.81 -14.35
N GLU A 5 -22.29 1.10 -15.27
CA GLU A 5 -20.82 1.01 -15.33
C GLU A 5 -20.18 2.38 -15.56
N HIS A 6 -20.78 3.21 -16.43
CA HIS A 6 -20.32 4.57 -16.65
C HIS A 6 -20.44 5.44 -15.38
N GLN A 7 -21.56 5.35 -14.66
CA GLN A 7 -21.75 6.07 -13.40
C GLN A 7 -20.76 5.62 -12.32
N GLU A 8 -20.51 4.31 -12.19
CA GLU A 8 -19.52 3.79 -11.24
C GLU A 8 -18.12 4.26 -11.60
N LEU A 9 -17.71 4.20 -12.87
CA LEU A 9 -16.43 4.73 -13.32
C LEU A 9 -16.26 6.23 -12.97
N GLN A 10 -17.30 7.04 -13.13
CA GLN A 10 -17.23 8.47 -12.76
C GLN A 10 -17.06 8.69 -11.25
N LYS A 11 -17.74 7.90 -10.41
CA LYS A 11 -17.55 7.95 -8.95
C LYS A 11 -16.11 7.56 -8.57
N GLU A 12 -15.60 6.50 -9.18
CA GLU A 12 -14.23 6.02 -8.95
C GLU A 12 -13.18 7.05 -9.41
N ARG A 13 -13.39 7.70 -10.57
CA ARG A 13 -12.55 8.81 -11.03
C ARG A 13 -12.56 9.99 -10.06
N ALA A 14 -13.74 10.36 -9.56
CA ALA A 14 -13.87 11.44 -8.58
C ALA A 14 -13.13 11.12 -7.27
N HIS A 15 -13.29 9.90 -6.75
CA HIS A 15 -12.60 9.45 -5.54
C HIS A 15 -11.08 9.35 -5.73
N PHE A 16 -10.63 8.92 -6.92
CA PHE A 16 -9.22 8.87 -7.28
C PHE A 16 -8.58 10.26 -7.27
N GLU A 17 -9.24 11.26 -7.86
CA GLU A 17 -8.76 12.65 -7.83
C GLU A 17 -8.84 13.30 -6.44
N GLU A 18 -9.86 12.97 -5.64
CA GLU A 18 -9.91 13.37 -4.23
C GLU A 18 -8.71 12.82 -3.46
N THR A 19 -8.39 11.54 -3.66
CA THR A 19 -7.24 10.88 -3.01
C THR A 19 -5.92 11.53 -3.43
N LYS A 20 -5.74 11.83 -4.72
CA LYS A 20 -4.55 12.53 -5.23
C LYS A 20 -4.43 13.93 -4.64
N THR A 21 -5.55 14.64 -4.52
CA THR A 21 -5.59 15.97 -3.89
C THR A 21 -5.18 15.88 -2.43
N TYR A 22 -5.71 14.90 -1.70
CA TYR A 22 -5.32 14.65 -0.31
C TYR A 22 -3.83 14.31 -0.16
N ILE A 23 -3.26 13.49 -1.06
CA ILE A 23 -1.81 13.21 -1.07
C ILE A 23 -1.01 14.49 -1.25
N ARG A 24 -1.39 15.37 -2.18
CA ARG A 24 -0.70 16.64 -2.40
C ARG A 24 -0.74 17.53 -1.15
N GLU A 25 -1.89 17.63 -0.49
CA GLU A 25 -2.03 18.38 0.76
C GLU A 25 -1.12 17.81 1.87
N VAL A 26 -1.06 16.48 2.00
CA VAL A 26 -0.19 15.80 2.96
C VAL A 26 1.29 16.05 2.64
N LEU A 27 1.68 15.99 1.37
CA LEU A 27 3.04 16.27 0.91
C LEU A 27 3.45 17.73 1.20
N GLU A 28 2.58 18.70 0.91
CA GLU A 28 2.83 20.11 1.21
C GLU A 28 3.00 20.36 2.72
N LYS A 29 2.17 19.73 3.54
CA LYS A 29 2.29 19.81 5.00
C LYS A 29 3.59 19.17 5.48
N SER A 30 3.92 17.98 4.99
CA SER A 30 5.16 17.28 5.32
C SER A 30 6.40 18.09 4.97
N LEU A 31 6.41 18.79 3.83
CA LEU A 31 7.50 19.68 3.44
C LEU A 31 7.69 20.85 4.44
N LYS A 32 6.59 21.44 4.93
CA LYS A 32 6.63 22.51 5.96
C LYS A 32 7.17 21.96 7.28
N ASP A 33 6.74 20.77 7.68
CA ASP A 33 7.19 20.10 8.90
C ASP A 33 8.71 19.84 8.85
N GLN A 34 9.22 19.31 7.73
CA GLN A 34 10.66 19.09 7.51
C GLN A 34 11.48 20.38 7.62
N GLN A 35 11.01 21.48 7.03
CA GLN A 35 11.67 22.79 7.17
C GLN A 35 11.69 23.28 8.63
N GLY A 36 10.61 23.01 9.38
CA GLY A 36 10.52 23.27 10.81
C GLY A 36 11.58 22.49 11.60
N TYR A 37 11.69 21.18 11.38
CA TYR A 37 12.69 20.34 12.04
C TYR A 37 14.12 20.78 11.72
N GLN A 38 14.42 21.08 10.46
CA GLN A 38 15.74 21.59 10.06
C GLN A 38 16.08 22.91 10.76
N ARG A 39 15.11 23.81 10.89
CA ARG A 39 15.29 25.08 11.62
C ARG A 39 15.55 24.83 13.10
N ASN A 40 14.77 23.95 13.73
CA ASN A 40 14.93 23.60 15.15
C ASN A 40 16.30 22.99 15.44
N ILE A 41 16.78 22.08 14.58
CA ILE A 41 18.13 21.50 14.66
C ILE A 41 19.18 22.61 14.59
N LYS A 42 19.06 23.53 13.63
CA LYS A 42 20.00 24.63 13.46
C LYS A 42 20.06 25.54 14.70
N HIS A 43 18.91 25.87 15.30
CA HIS A 43 18.86 26.68 16.52
C HIS A 43 19.49 25.96 17.71
N ALA A 44 19.15 24.68 17.92
CA ALA A 44 19.72 23.88 19.00
C ALA A 44 21.26 23.81 18.90
N LEU A 45 21.80 23.61 17.68
CA LEU A 45 23.25 23.60 17.44
C LEU A 45 23.94 24.93 17.80
N VAL A 46 23.28 26.07 17.60
CA VAL A 46 23.81 27.39 17.99
C VAL A 46 23.78 27.57 19.50
N GLU A 47 22.74 27.06 20.18
CA GLU A 47 22.61 27.14 21.64
C GLU A 47 23.56 26.21 22.40
N LEU A 48 24.09 25.16 21.78
CA LEU A 48 25.11 24.27 22.38
C LEU A 48 26.35 25.04 22.87
N ASP A 49 26.68 26.18 22.26
CA ASP A 49 27.81 27.04 22.66
C ASP A 49 27.55 27.78 23.99
N HIS A 50 26.32 27.75 24.50
CA HIS A 50 25.86 28.52 25.66
C HIS A 50 25.22 27.63 26.74
N LEU A 51 26.04 26.82 27.41
CA LEU A 51 25.87 26.33 28.78
C LEU A 51 24.78 25.28 29.14
N ASP A 52 23.90 24.82 28.24
CA ASP A 52 22.97 23.70 28.54
C ASP A 52 22.97 22.58 27.47
N SER A 53 24.08 21.82 27.45
CA SER A 53 24.42 20.90 26.35
C SER A 53 23.53 19.66 26.23
N SER A 54 22.96 19.16 27.33
CA SER A 54 22.20 17.91 27.34
C SER A 54 20.81 18.07 26.72
N LEU A 55 20.09 19.16 27.06
CA LEU A 55 18.77 19.45 26.51
C LEU A 55 18.83 19.77 25.01
N SER A 56 19.84 20.55 24.60
CA SER A 56 20.05 20.86 23.18
C SER A 56 20.42 19.62 22.35
N TYR A 57 21.23 18.72 22.92
CA TYR A 57 21.54 17.44 22.27
C TYR A 57 20.30 16.56 22.10
N VAL A 58 19.46 16.43 23.14
CA VAL A 58 18.19 15.69 23.07
C VAL A 58 17.28 16.29 22.00
N ASN A 59 17.11 17.62 21.98
CA ASN A 59 16.30 18.29 20.96
C ASN A 59 16.82 18.05 19.55
N THR A 60 18.14 18.11 19.35
CA THR A 60 18.77 17.85 18.04
C THR A 60 18.48 16.44 17.56
N LEU A 61 18.69 15.44 18.42
CA LEU A 61 18.44 14.04 18.08
C LEU A 61 16.97 13.78 17.79
N SER A 62 16.05 14.28 18.62
CA SER A 62 14.62 14.10 18.41
C SER A 62 14.15 14.72 17.09
N ASN A 63 14.56 15.96 16.78
CA ASN A 63 14.21 16.59 15.51
C ASN A 63 14.86 15.86 14.31
N ALA A 64 16.09 15.34 14.46
CA ALA A 64 16.74 14.58 13.39
C ALA A 64 16.03 13.26 13.09
N GLN A 65 15.56 12.54 14.12
CA GLN A 65 14.75 11.33 13.97
C GLN A 65 13.41 11.64 13.28
N LEU A 66 12.71 12.70 13.71
CA LEU A 66 11.46 13.13 13.08
C LEU A 66 11.67 13.54 11.61
N LEU A 67 12.79 14.23 11.32
CA LEU A 67 13.15 14.60 9.95
C LEU A 67 13.40 13.36 9.08
N ASP A 68 14.12 12.35 9.56
CA ASP A 68 14.35 11.11 8.82
C ASP A 68 13.04 10.36 8.53
N MET A 69 12.17 10.21 9.55
CA MET A 69 10.87 9.56 9.42
C MET A 69 9.99 10.29 8.39
N THR A 70 9.80 11.59 8.54
CA THR A 70 8.99 12.39 7.61
C THR A 70 9.58 12.44 6.21
N THR A 71 10.90 12.37 6.05
CA THR A 71 11.56 12.29 4.74
C THR A 71 11.26 10.96 4.04
N LYS A 72 11.27 9.85 4.78
CA LYS A 72 10.92 8.52 4.25
C LYS A 72 9.45 8.46 3.83
N GLU A 73 8.54 8.92 4.69
CA GLU A 73 7.11 9.00 4.40
C GLU A 73 6.84 9.88 3.18
N PHE A 74 7.45 11.08 3.12
CA PHE A 74 7.33 11.99 1.99
C PHE A 74 7.75 11.32 0.69
N ARG A 75 8.89 10.62 0.67
CA ARG A 75 9.37 9.91 -0.52
C ARG A 75 8.42 8.80 -0.94
N ASN A 76 7.87 8.05 0.01
CA ASN A 76 6.91 6.98 -0.28
C ASN A 76 5.62 7.53 -0.90
N LEU A 77 5.07 8.62 -0.33
CA LEU A 77 3.88 9.28 -0.85
C LEU A 77 4.12 9.93 -2.22
N LEU A 78 5.28 10.55 -2.42
CA LEU A 78 5.67 11.13 -3.71
C LEU A 78 5.69 10.06 -4.81
N ASN A 79 6.18 8.85 -4.50
CA ASN A 79 6.22 7.74 -5.46
C ASN A 79 4.85 7.20 -5.88
N ILE A 80 3.80 7.44 -5.07
CA ILE A 80 2.43 6.97 -5.34
C ILE A 80 1.48 8.10 -5.73
N GLN A 81 1.94 9.35 -5.79
CA GLN A 81 1.08 10.51 -6.01
C GLN A 81 0.24 10.41 -7.29
N ASP A 82 0.79 9.86 -8.37
CA ASP A 82 0.07 9.70 -9.64
C ASP A 82 -0.72 8.38 -9.72
N ASN A 83 -0.33 7.38 -8.92
CA ASN A 83 -1.01 6.08 -8.87
C ASN A 83 -1.12 5.61 -7.40
N PRO A 84 -2.09 6.16 -6.63
CA PRO A 84 -2.21 5.93 -5.20
C PRO A 84 -2.55 4.48 -4.84
N TYR A 85 -3.46 3.87 -5.60
CA TYR A 85 -3.96 2.52 -5.38
C TYR A 85 -4.31 1.85 -6.71
N PHE A 86 -4.22 0.52 -6.75
CA PHE A 86 -4.42 -0.27 -7.96
C PHE A 86 -5.65 -1.19 -7.87
N SER A 87 -6.25 -1.33 -6.71
CA SER A 87 -7.47 -2.12 -6.53
C SER A 87 -8.34 -1.63 -5.38
N ARG A 88 -9.57 -2.10 -5.35
CA ARG A 88 -10.52 -1.92 -4.25
C ARG A 88 -11.16 -3.25 -3.89
N ILE A 89 -11.42 -3.45 -2.60
CA ILE A 89 -12.28 -4.52 -2.11
C ILE A 89 -13.39 -3.95 -1.24
N ASP A 90 -14.57 -4.54 -1.30
CA ASP A 90 -15.68 -4.23 -0.39
C ASP A 90 -15.88 -5.44 0.54
N PHE A 91 -15.59 -5.25 1.82
CA PHE A 91 -15.62 -6.31 2.82
C PHE A 91 -16.56 -5.94 3.96
N THR A 92 -17.46 -6.86 4.33
CA THR A 92 -18.37 -6.70 5.46
C THR A 92 -17.93 -7.70 6.55
N PRO A 93 -17.29 -7.24 7.64
CA PRO A 93 -16.95 -8.11 8.77
C PRO A 93 -18.19 -8.78 9.35
N LYS A 94 -18.09 -10.06 9.72
CA LYS A 94 -19.22 -10.88 10.21
C LYS A 94 -19.94 -10.27 11.42
N ASP A 95 -19.22 -9.53 12.25
CA ASP A 95 -19.74 -8.92 13.48
C ASP A 95 -20.41 -7.55 13.24
N THR A 96 -20.49 -7.10 11.98
CA THR A 96 -21.03 -5.78 11.61
C THR A 96 -21.91 -5.88 10.37
N GLU A 97 -22.84 -4.94 10.20
CA GLU A 97 -23.61 -4.79 8.95
C GLU A 97 -22.99 -3.73 8.01
N GLN A 98 -21.84 -3.16 8.39
CA GLN A 98 -21.22 -2.08 7.64
C GLN A 98 -20.17 -2.63 6.68
N THR A 99 -20.36 -2.35 5.40
CA THR A 99 -19.35 -2.66 4.37
C THR A 99 -18.24 -1.62 4.39
N GLU A 100 -17.01 -2.10 4.51
CA GLU A 100 -15.79 -1.31 4.41
C GLU A 100 -15.31 -1.28 2.96
N GLN A 101 -15.09 -0.08 2.42
CA GLN A 101 -14.48 0.13 1.10
C GLN A 101 -12.98 0.33 1.29
N LEU A 102 -12.19 -0.65 0.87
CA LEU A 102 -10.75 -0.68 1.12
C LEU A 102 -9.99 -0.56 -0.19
N TYR A 103 -9.33 0.57 -0.39
CA TYR A 103 -8.47 0.83 -1.54
C TYR A 103 -7.05 0.32 -1.24
N ILE A 104 -6.52 -0.55 -2.10
CA ILE A 104 -5.24 -1.23 -1.86
C ILE A 104 -4.16 -0.62 -2.76
N GLY A 105 -3.07 -0.17 -2.13
CA GLY A 105 -1.94 0.47 -2.77
C GLY A 105 -0.58 -0.01 -2.25
N LYS A 106 0.48 0.64 -2.72
CA LYS A 106 1.88 0.27 -2.38
C LYS A 106 2.37 0.86 -1.05
N THR A 107 1.66 1.87 -0.57
CA THR A 107 2.00 2.65 0.62
C THR A 107 0.68 2.98 1.30
N SER A 108 0.62 2.74 2.61
CA SER A 108 -0.55 3.12 3.39
C SER A 108 -0.68 4.63 3.51
N LEU A 109 -1.93 5.09 3.60
CA LEU A 109 -2.25 6.48 3.89
C LEU A 109 -3.53 6.50 4.72
N SER A 110 -3.53 7.27 5.80
CA SER A 110 -4.70 7.43 6.68
C SER A 110 -5.00 8.90 6.89
N ARG A 111 -6.27 9.21 7.17
CA ARG A 111 -6.69 10.56 7.52
C ARG A 111 -6.09 10.94 8.88
N LYS A 112 -5.41 12.08 8.96
CA LYS A 112 -4.73 12.53 10.21
C LYS A 112 -5.68 12.68 11.41
N ASP A 113 -6.93 13.08 11.17
CA ASP A 113 -7.88 13.40 12.25
C ASP A 113 -8.69 12.17 12.69
N THR A 114 -9.19 11.38 11.73
CA THR A 114 -10.06 10.22 12.00
C THR A 114 -9.31 8.89 12.09
N HIS A 115 -8.05 8.84 11.65
CA HIS A 115 -7.25 7.62 11.47
C HIS A 115 -7.86 6.60 10.48
N GLU A 116 -8.90 7.01 9.74
CA GLU A 116 -9.51 6.16 8.71
C GLU A 116 -8.52 5.88 7.58
N PRO A 117 -8.42 4.62 7.11
CA PRO A 117 -7.54 4.28 6.00
C PRO A 117 -8.07 4.90 4.71
N VAL A 118 -7.24 5.70 4.06
CA VAL A 118 -7.45 6.18 2.68
C VAL A 118 -6.87 5.18 1.69
N ILE A 119 -5.69 4.63 2.00
CA ILE A 119 -5.01 3.60 1.22
C ILE A 119 -4.50 2.53 2.20
N VAL A 120 -4.90 1.29 1.95
CA VAL A 120 -4.41 0.09 2.64
C VAL A 120 -3.19 -0.42 1.90
N ASP A 121 -2.09 -0.65 2.62
CA ASP A 121 -0.89 -1.23 2.02
C ASP A 121 -1.16 -2.69 1.61
N TRP A 122 -0.71 -3.08 0.41
CA TRP A 122 -0.86 -4.45 -0.10
C TRP A 122 -0.25 -5.54 0.78
N ARG A 123 0.69 -5.18 1.66
CA ARG A 123 1.33 -6.07 2.64
C ARG A 123 0.46 -6.27 3.88
N SER A 124 -0.59 -5.48 4.07
CA SER A 124 -1.54 -5.65 5.16
C SER A 124 -2.17 -7.05 5.14
N PRO A 125 -2.45 -7.65 6.31
CA PRO A 125 -3.23 -8.89 6.41
C PRO A 125 -4.54 -8.87 5.62
N ILE A 126 -5.35 -7.81 5.77
CA ILE A 126 -6.65 -7.69 5.11
C ILE A 126 -6.55 -7.63 3.58
N ALA A 127 -5.44 -7.10 3.05
CA ALA A 127 -5.18 -7.09 1.61
C ALA A 127 -5.05 -8.49 1.00
N ASN A 128 -4.89 -9.54 1.83
CA ASN A 128 -4.89 -10.93 1.37
C ASN A 128 -6.23 -11.34 0.72
N LEU A 129 -7.35 -10.70 1.13
CA LEU A 129 -8.66 -10.90 0.52
C LEU A 129 -8.67 -10.57 -0.97
N TYR A 130 -7.87 -9.59 -1.41
CA TYR A 130 -7.73 -9.28 -2.83
C TYR A 130 -6.99 -10.39 -3.60
N TYR A 131 -5.92 -10.96 -3.04
CA TYR A 131 -5.10 -11.94 -3.74
C TYR A 131 -5.66 -13.37 -3.69
N GLU A 132 -6.23 -13.77 -2.57
CA GLU A 132 -6.68 -15.15 -2.31
C GLU A 132 -8.18 -15.27 -2.02
N GLY A 133 -8.83 -14.19 -1.57
CA GLY A 133 -10.26 -14.19 -1.27
C GLY A 133 -11.12 -14.42 -2.51
N SER A 134 -12.17 -15.21 -2.34
CA SER A 134 -13.25 -15.38 -3.33
C SER A 134 -14.42 -14.49 -2.94
N LEU A 135 -15.22 -14.06 -3.92
CA LEU A 135 -16.47 -13.33 -3.62
C LEU A 135 -17.41 -14.23 -2.80
N GLY A 136 -18.15 -13.62 -1.87
CA GLY A 136 -18.95 -14.32 -0.87
C GLY A 136 -18.20 -14.45 0.46
N GLU A 137 -18.39 -15.58 1.15
CA GLU A 137 -17.69 -15.83 2.42
C GLU A 137 -16.17 -15.83 2.24
N ALA A 138 -15.49 -14.98 3.01
CA ALA A 138 -14.05 -14.84 2.98
C ALA A 138 -13.49 -14.59 4.37
N SER A 139 -12.23 -14.90 4.55
CA SER A 139 -11.52 -14.63 5.79
C SER A 139 -10.05 -14.28 5.54
N TYR A 140 -9.45 -13.61 6.53
CA TYR A 140 -8.03 -13.32 6.56
C TYR A 140 -7.48 -13.50 7.98
N GLU A 141 -6.18 -13.77 8.09
CA GLU A 141 -5.51 -13.90 9.37
C GLU A 141 -4.71 -12.64 9.68
N ALA A 142 -4.93 -12.05 10.85
CA ALA A 142 -4.15 -10.93 11.37
C ALA A 142 -3.85 -11.17 12.85
N GLU A 143 -2.62 -10.90 13.29
CA GLU A 143 -2.23 -11.01 14.71
C GLU A 143 -2.56 -12.37 15.38
N GLY A 144 -2.59 -13.44 14.60
CA GLY A 144 -2.94 -14.79 15.08
C GLY A 144 -4.44 -15.04 15.27
N GLN A 145 -5.29 -14.12 14.79
CA GLN A 145 -6.74 -14.24 14.79
C GLN A 145 -7.28 -14.34 13.36
N THR A 146 -8.31 -15.16 13.18
CA THR A 146 -9.06 -15.24 11.92
C THR A 146 -10.19 -14.22 11.95
N HIS A 147 -10.23 -13.33 10.96
CA HIS A 147 -11.31 -12.39 10.73
C HIS A 147 -12.18 -12.91 9.59
N GLU A 148 -13.45 -13.16 9.86
CA GLU A 148 -14.44 -13.67 8.91
C GLU A 148 -15.38 -12.56 8.44
N GLY A 149 -15.91 -12.69 7.22
CA GLY A 149 -16.89 -11.76 6.68
C GLY A 149 -17.30 -12.09 5.25
N GLU A 150 -17.95 -11.13 4.60
CA GLU A 150 -18.39 -11.23 3.21
C GLU A 150 -17.61 -10.27 2.32
N LEU A 151 -16.96 -10.81 1.30
CA LEU A 151 -16.29 -10.06 0.25
C LEU A 151 -17.24 -9.88 -0.93
N SER A 152 -17.81 -8.68 -1.09
CA SER A 152 -18.85 -8.40 -2.09
C SER A 152 -18.31 -7.82 -3.39
N LEU A 153 -17.12 -7.19 -3.35
CA LEU A 153 -16.46 -6.61 -4.52
C LEU A 153 -14.96 -6.86 -4.50
N LYS A 154 -14.41 -7.13 -5.68
CA LYS A 154 -12.99 -7.04 -5.98
C LYS A 154 -12.86 -6.27 -7.28
N ARG A 155 -12.24 -5.10 -7.25
CA ARG A 155 -12.10 -4.21 -8.41
C ARG A 155 -10.63 -3.90 -8.65
N GLN A 156 -10.20 -3.95 -9.90
CA GLN A 156 -8.89 -3.52 -10.35
C GLN A 156 -9.02 -2.22 -11.13
N TYR A 157 -8.05 -1.32 -10.94
CA TYR A 157 -7.95 -0.06 -11.67
C TYR A 157 -6.84 -0.12 -12.71
N VAL A 158 -7.11 0.40 -13.89
CA VAL A 158 -6.08 0.71 -14.89
C VAL A 158 -5.85 2.20 -14.84
N VAL A 159 -4.64 2.59 -14.44
CA VAL A 159 -4.22 3.99 -14.34
C VAL A 159 -3.17 4.25 -15.41
N GLU A 160 -3.41 5.22 -16.28
CA GLU A 160 -2.47 5.66 -17.30
C GLU A 160 -2.20 7.15 -17.13
N ASP A 161 -0.92 7.52 -17.13
CA ASP A 161 -0.44 8.90 -17.00
C ASP A 161 -1.06 9.70 -15.84
N GLY A 162 -1.38 8.98 -14.76
CA GLY A 162 -1.95 9.54 -13.54
C GLY A 162 -3.47 9.69 -13.56
N GLU A 163 -4.16 9.15 -14.56
CA GLU A 163 -5.62 9.18 -14.67
C GLU A 163 -6.19 7.77 -14.62
N LEU A 164 -7.34 7.61 -13.95
CA LEU A 164 -8.05 6.34 -13.85
C LEU A 164 -8.82 6.11 -15.16
N GLU A 165 -8.31 5.21 -16.00
CA GLU A 165 -8.88 4.95 -17.33
C GLU A 165 -10.01 3.93 -17.28
N GLU A 166 -9.78 2.82 -16.59
CA GLU A 166 -10.68 1.67 -16.60
C GLU A 166 -10.84 1.06 -15.20
N ILE A 167 -12.04 0.52 -14.93
CA ILE A 167 -12.32 -0.35 -13.78
C ILE A 167 -12.67 -1.75 -14.28
N ARG A 168 -12.18 -2.77 -13.58
CA ARG A 168 -12.48 -4.17 -13.87
C ARG A 168 -12.85 -4.92 -12.59
N ASP A 169 -14.06 -5.44 -12.54
CA ASP A 169 -14.50 -6.26 -11.41
C ASP A 169 -14.04 -7.71 -11.62
N ILE A 170 -13.43 -8.29 -10.59
CA ILE A 170 -12.88 -9.65 -10.61
C ILE A 170 -13.95 -10.60 -10.06
N ASP A 171 -14.64 -11.29 -10.95
CA ASP A 171 -15.54 -12.39 -10.64
C ASP A 171 -14.88 -13.76 -10.87
N ILE A 172 -15.56 -14.84 -10.44
CA ILE A 172 -15.06 -16.23 -10.52
C ILE A 172 -14.68 -16.60 -11.98
N THR A 173 -15.27 -15.93 -12.97
CA THR A 173 -15.06 -16.15 -14.40
C THR A 173 -13.93 -15.30 -15.01
N ALA A 174 -13.50 -14.21 -14.35
CA ALA A 174 -12.47 -13.28 -14.84
C ALA A 174 -11.01 -13.75 -14.68
N ARG A 175 -10.73 -14.84 -13.96
CA ARG A 175 -9.36 -15.35 -13.73
C ARG A 175 -8.58 -15.56 -15.04
N ASP A 176 -9.25 -16.01 -16.11
CA ASP A 176 -8.61 -16.25 -17.42
C ASP A 176 -8.47 -14.97 -18.27
N GLN A 177 -9.35 -13.97 -18.10
CA GLN A 177 -9.30 -12.72 -18.86
C GLN A 177 -8.19 -11.78 -18.36
N MET A 178 -7.90 -11.79 -17.04
CA MET A 178 -6.80 -11.01 -16.45
C MET A 178 -5.43 -11.43 -16.98
N LEU A 179 -5.22 -12.74 -17.20
CA LEU A 179 -3.97 -13.25 -17.77
C LEU A 179 -3.79 -12.73 -19.21
N GLN A 180 -4.86 -12.68 -20.00
CA GLN A 180 -4.82 -12.22 -21.38
C GLN A 180 -4.64 -10.71 -21.51
N ALA A 181 -5.35 -9.89 -20.71
CA ALA A 181 -5.22 -8.43 -20.74
C ALA A 181 -3.82 -7.96 -20.30
N ALA A 182 -3.21 -8.65 -19.33
CA ALA A 182 -1.85 -8.35 -18.92
C ALA A 182 -0.80 -8.68 -20.00
N LEU A 183 -1.12 -9.56 -20.96
CA LEU A 183 -0.24 -9.93 -22.07
C LEU A 183 -0.34 -8.97 -23.27
N THR A 184 -1.39 -8.14 -23.35
CA THR A 184 -1.63 -7.21 -24.48
C THR A 184 -1.08 -5.80 -24.28
N THR A 185 -0.72 -5.38 -23.06
CA THR A 185 -0.17 -4.04 -22.79
C THR A 185 1.37 -4.06 -22.71
N ASN A 186 2.00 -3.02 -23.30
CA ASN A 186 3.44 -2.90 -23.55
C ASN A 186 4.34 -3.33 -22.38
N ALA A 187 5.29 -4.22 -22.69
CA ALA A 187 6.18 -4.91 -21.76
C ALA A 187 7.17 -4.01 -21.00
N GLU A 188 7.33 -2.74 -21.37
CA GLU A 188 8.36 -1.85 -20.83
C GLU A 188 7.98 -1.19 -19.48
N LYS A 189 6.69 -0.97 -19.19
CA LYS A 189 6.22 -0.46 -17.87
C LYS A 189 6.14 -1.56 -16.78
N ARG A 190 6.22 -2.86 -17.15
CA ARG A 190 5.98 -4.03 -16.28
C ARG A 190 7.03 -4.28 -15.18
N LEU A 191 8.24 -3.74 -15.28
CA LEU A 191 9.30 -4.05 -14.31
C LEU A 191 9.11 -3.39 -12.92
N LYS A 192 8.18 -2.44 -12.77
CA LYS A 192 8.01 -1.66 -11.53
C LYS A 192 6.69 -1.86 -10.79
N ASP A 193 5.73 -2.61 -11.33
CA ASP A 193 4.38 -2.66 -10.75
C ASP A 193 3.72 -4.05 -10.73
N ILE A 194 4.50 -5.07 -10.40
CA ILE A 194 3.95 -6.44 -10.37
C ILE A 194 2.95 -6.67 -9.25
N VAL A 195 2.92 -5.80 -8.22
CA VAL A 195 2.10 -5.96 -7.01
C VAL A 195 0.61 -6.11 -7.37
N SER A 196 0.12 -5.27 -8.27
CA SER A 196 -1.26 -5.32 -8.78
C SER A 196 -1.59 -6.61 -9.56
N THR A 197 -0.58 -7.36 -9.97
CA THR A 197 -0.71 -8.58 -10.78
C THR A 197 -0.22 -9.83 -10.06
N ILE A 198 0.10 -9.72 -8.76
CA ILE A 198 0.51 -10.89 -7.95
C ILE A 198 -0.63 -11.90 -7.98
N GLN A 199 -0.30 -13.10 -8.44
CA GLN A 199 -1.26 -14.20 -8.50
C GLN A 199 -1.40 -14.87 -7.13
N SER A 200 -2.52 -15.55 -6.88
CA SER A 200 -2.76 -16.25 -5.61
C SER A 200 -1.61 -17.16 -5.21
N GLU A 201 -1.03 -17.93 -6.14
CA GLU A 201 0.12 -18.81 -5.85
C GLU A 201 1.39 -18.03 -5.48
N GLN A 202 1.65 -16.91 -6.15
CA GLN A 202 2.78 -16.04 -5.83
C GLN A 202 2.59 -15.36 -4.47
N ASN A 203 1.36 -14.94 -4.16
CA ASN A 203 1.02 -14.36 -2.86
C ASN A 203 1.26 -15.35 -1.72
N ARG A 204 0.88 -16.63 -1.89
CA ARG A 204 1.20 -17.70 -0.93
C ARG A 204 2.70 -17.82 -0.70
N ILE A 205 3.50 -17.79 -1.77
CA ILE A 205 4.96 -17.81 -1.66
C ILE A 205 5.48 -16.56 -0.94
N ILE A 206 4.92 -15.38 -1.19
CA ILE A 206 5.33 -14.12 -0.54
C ILE A 206 5.01 -14.14 0.96
N ARG A 207 3.83 -14.65 1.34
CA ARG A 207 3.31 -14.62 2.71
C ARG A 207 3.58 -15.88 3.54
N ALA A 208 4.10 -16.95 2.94
CA ALA A 208 4.43 -18.19 3.65
C ALA A 208 5.34 -17.92 4.86
N GLU A 209 5.18 -18.69 5.93
CA GLU A 209 5.88 -18.47 7.20
C GLU A 209 7.42 -18.33 7.03
N MET A 210 8.02 -17.39 7.77
CA MET A 210 9.46 -17.10 7.67
C MET A 210 10.34 -18.19 8.31
N ASN A 211 9.83 -18.89 9.31
CA ASN A 211 10.56 -19.88 10.11
C ASN A 211 10.57 -21.29 9.49
N LYS A 212 9.93 -21.49 8.34
CA LYS A 212 9.88 -22.78 7.62
C LYS A 212 10.71 -22.71 6.33
N PRO A 213 11.59 -23.68 6.06
CA PRO A 213 12.27 -23.77 4.77
C PRO A 213 11.26 -23.88 3.62
N LEU A 214 11.41 -23.03 2.60
CA LEU A 214 10.55 -23.01 1.41
C LEU A 214 11.40 -23.18 0.15
N ILE A 215 11.07 -24.17 -0.68
CA ILE A 215 11.70 -24.38 -1.98
C ILE A 215 10.74 -23.89 -3.06
N VAL A 216 11.18 -22.91 -3.87
CA VAL A 216 10.38 -22.36 -4.97
C VAL A 216 10.96 -22.85 -6.30
N GLN A 217 10.22 -23.72 -7.00
CA GLN A 217 10.61 -24.25 -8.31
C GLN A 217 9.79 -23.60 -9.42
N GLY A 218 10.44 -23.20 -10.51
CA GLY A 218 9.77 -22.64 -11.67
C GLY A 218 10.70 -22.48 -12.87
N VAL A 219 10.13 -22.35 -14.07
CA VAL A 219 10.89 -22.21 -15.33
C VAL A 219 11.71 -20.91 -15.38
N ALA A 220 12.69 -20.83 -16.29
CA ALA A 220 13.43 -19.59 -16.51
C ALA A 220 12.46 -18.46 -16.90
N GLY A 221 12.67 -17.25 -16.36
CA GLY A 221 11.78 -16.11 -16.62
C GLY A 221 10.48 -16.07 -15.80
N SER A 222 10.20 -17.06 -14.95
CA SER A 222 8.96 -17.12 -14.14
C SER A 222 8.85 -16.09 -13.00
N GLY A 223 9.74 -15.10 -12.93
CA GLY A 223 9.70 -14.04 -11.91
C GLY A 223 10.17 -14.41 -10.50
N LYS A 224 10.86 -15.55 -10.30
CA LYS A 224 11.32 -16.01 -8.96
C LYS A 224 12.09 -14.96 -8.17
N THR A 225 13.03 -14.26 -8.81
CA THR A 225 13.82 -13.19 -8.16
C THR A 225 12.92 -12.05 -7.68
N THR A 226 11.95 -11.65 -8.51
CA THR A 226 10.97 -10.61 -8.16
C THR A 226 10.10 -11.06 -6.99
N ILE A 227 9.57 -12.29 -7.03
CA ILE A 227 8.80 -12.88 -5.92
C ILE A 227 9.61 -12.89 -4.62
N ALA A 228 10.89 -13.29 -4.68
CA ALA A 228 11.79 -13.28 -3.53
C ALA A 228 11.99 -11.86 -2.96
N MET A 229 12.17 -10.85 -3.83
CA MET A 229 12.26 -9.44 -3.40
C MET A 229 10.98 -8.96 -2.74
N HIS A 230 9.80 -9.32 -3.27
CA HIS A 230 8.53 -8.98 -2.63
C HIS A 230 8.32 -9.71 -1.31
N ARG A 231 8.78 -10.96 -1.17
CA ARG A 231 8.80 -11.70 0.10
C ARG A 231 9.65 -10.99 1.14
N ILE A 232 10.86 -10.53 0.77
CA ILE A 232 11.72 -9.74 1.66
C ILE A 232 11.03 -8.44 2.06
N ALA A 233 10.47 -7.70 1.10
CA ALA A 233 9.75 -6.45 1.38
C ALA A 233 8.54 -6.65 2.29
N TYR A 234 7.80 -7.75 2.09
CA TYR A 234 6.69 -8.16 2.97
C TYR A 234 7.18 -8.40 4.39
N PHE A 235 8.26 -9.16 4.59
CA PHE A 235 8.79 -9.42 5.93
C PHE A 235 9.38 -8.19 6.62
N ILE A 236 10.09 -7.32 5.90
CA ILE A 236 10.58 -6.06 6.46
C ILE A 236 9.40 -5.21 6.95
N TYR A 237 8.28 -5.20 6.22
CA TYR A 237 7.06 -4.50 6.63
C TYR A 237 6.39 -5.17 7.83
N THR A 238 6.11 -6.47 7.74
CA THR A 238 5.36 -7.24 8.75
C THR A 238 6.13 -7.40 10.06
N TYR A 239 7.46 -7.49 10.00
CA TYR A 239 8.32 -7.72 11.15
C TYR A 239 9.27 -6.53 11.41
N ALA A 240 8.91 -5.32 10.98
CA ALA A 240 9.75 -4.12 11.10
C ALA A 240 10.30 -3.90 12.52
N GLU A 241 9.54 -4.28 13.55
CA GLU A 241 9.94 -4.15 14.97
C GLU A 241 10.91 -5.25 15.44
N THR A 242 10.90 -6.41 14.80
CA THR A 242 11.71 -7.59 15.19
C THR A 242 12.88 -7.84 14.24
N PHE A 243 12.85 -7.25 13.05
CA PHE A 243 13.81 -7.49 11.99
C PHE A 243 14.89 -6.40 11.98
N ASN A 244 16.08 -6.75 12.47
CA ASN A 244 17.28 -5.91 12.33
C ASN A 244 18.15 -6.47 11.20
N PRO A 245 18.21 -5.83 10.02
CA PRO A 245 19.15 -6.20 8.96
C PRO A 245 20.54 -5.69 9.35
N SER A 246 21.18 -6.39 10.28
CA SER A 246 22.60 -6.24 10.59
C SER A 246 23.46 -6.64 9.40
#